data_AF-A0A7X9D0T9-F1
#
_entry.id   AF-A0A7X9D0T9-F1
#
_cell.length_a   1.000
_cell.length_b   1.000
_cell.length_c   1.000
_cell.angle_alpha   90.00
_cell.angle_beta   90.00
_cell.angle_gamma   90.00
#
_symmetry.space_group_name_H-M   'P 1'
#
loop_
_entity.id
_entity.type
_entity.pdbx_description
1 polymer ?
#
loop_
_entity_poly.entity_id
_entity_poly.type
_entity_poly.pdbx_seq_one_letter_code
_entity_poly.pdbx_strand_id
1 'polypeptide(L)' 'MIIDTHVHESKYSFDSILDLETSIRLAKLIGLDGICITNHENNHLRDEIGDSAKI' A
#
# COMPACT_ATOMS: atom_id res chain seq x y z
N MET A 1 -13.69 -3.80 -11.20
CA MET A 1 -12.34 -3.36 -10.82
C MET A 1 -12.46 -2.13 -9.92
N ILE A 2 -12.36 -2.32 -8.61
CA ILE A 2 -12.34 -1.25 -7.61
C ILE A 2 -10.93 -1.23 -7.01
N ILE A 3 -10.27 -0.09 -7.12
CA ILE A 3 -8.90 0.12 -6.64
C ILE A 3 -8.90 1.34 -5.74
N ASP A 4 -8.25 1.26 -4.58
CA ASP A 4 -7.94 2.43 -3.78
C ASP A 4 -6.64 3.06 -4.29
N THR A 5 -6.70 4.32 -4.72
CA THR A 5 -5.55 5.01 -5.32
C THR A 5 -4.76 5.83 -4.31
N HIS A 6 -5.10 5.81 -3.02
CA HIS A 6 -4.45 6.64 -2.01
C HIS A 6 -4.35 5.92 -0.66
N VAL A 7 -3.30 5.12 -0.49
CA VAL A 7 -3.02 4.38 0.75
C VAL A 7 -1.61 4.71 1.25
N HIS A 8 -1.50 5.08 2.52
CA HIS A 8 -0.22 5.27 3.18
C HIS A 8 0.14 4.01 3.97
N GLU A 9 1.41 3.59 3.92
CA GLU A 9 1.93 2.50 4.74
C GLU A 9 2.88 3.01 5.83
N SER A 10 2.97 2.29 6.95
CA SER A 10 3.57 2.78 8.20
C SER A 10 5.10 2.83 8.23
N LYS A 11 5.80 2.14 7.33
CA LYS A 11 7.27 2.09 7.28
C LYS A 11 7.86 3.39 6.75
N TYR A 12 7.28 3.97 5.71
CA TYR A 12 7.74 5.21 5.09
C TYR A 12 6.69 6.33 5.06
N SER A 13 5.55 6.16 5.74
CA SER A 13 4.59 7.24 5.99
C SER A 13 4.25 7.33 7.48
N PHE A 14 4.56 8.48 8.09
CA PHE A 14 4.48 8.67 9.54
C PHE A 14 3.05 8.73 10.09
N ASP A 15 2.05 8.89 9.23
CA ASP A 15 0.64 9.05 9.58
C ASP A 15 -0.16 7.74 9.47
N SER A 16 0.45 6.66 8.99
CA SER A 16 -0.21 5.37 8.86
C SER A 16 0.18 4.42 9.99
N ILE A 17 -0.80 3.64 10.45
CA ILE A 17 -0.60 2.53 11.39
C ILE A 17 -0.56 1.17 10.69
N LEU A 18 -0.85 1.13 9.39
CA LEU A 18 -0.95 -0.11 8.62
C LEU A 18 0.35 -0.32 7.84
N ASP A 19 0.99 -1.48 8.00
CA ASP A 19 2.07 -1.89 7.12
C ASP A 19 1.54 -2.35 5.74
N LEU A 20 2.46 -2.59 4.81
CA LEU A 20 2.12 -3.03 3.45
C LEU A 20 1.31 -4.34 3.43
N GLU A 21 1.71 -5.35 4.20
CA GLU A 21 1.06 -6.66 4.20
C GLU A 21 -0.37 -6.58 4.76
N THR A 22 -0.55 -5.84 5.85
CA THR A 22 -1.85 -5.60 6.47
C THR A 22 -2.76 -4.82 5.51
N SER A 23 -2.23 -3.80 4.83
CA SER A 23 -2.96 -3.02 3.83
C SER A 23 -3.47 -3.92 2.69
N ILE A 24 -2.62 -4.81 2.16
CA ILE A 24 -3.00 -5.76 1.10
C ILE A 24 -4.05 -6.76 1.60
N ARG A 25 -3.90 -7.29 2.81
CA ARG A 25 -4.88 -8.23 3.39
C ARG A 25 -6.24 -7.57 3.60
N LEU A 26 -6.28 -6.33 4.08
CA LEU A 26 -7.52 -5.57 4.26
C LEU A 26 -8.19 -5.27 2.92
N ALA A 27 -7.41 -4.84 1.91
CA ALA A 27 -7.90 -4.61 0.57
C ALA A 27 -8.60 -5.86 -0.01
N LYS A 28 -7.97 -7.03 0.11
CA LYS A 28 -8.57 -8.32 -0.28
C LYS A 28 -9.85 -8.63 0.51
N LEU A 29 -9.83 -8.41 1.82
CA LEU A 29 -10.96 -8.69 2.72
C LEU A 29 -12.21 -7.88 2.36
N ILE A 30 -12.04 -6.61 1.99
CA ILE A 30 -13.14 -5.70 1.65
C ILE A 30 -13.53 -5.75 0.16
N GLY A 31 -12.85 -6.59 -0.64
CA GLY A 31 -13.17 -6.81 -2.04
C GLY A 31 -12.56 -5.82 -3.03
N LEU A 32 -11.44 -5.17 -2.69
CA LEU A 32 -10.66 -4.38 -3.65
C LEU A 32 -9.84 -5.28 -4.57
N ASP A 33 -9.73 -4.86 -5.83
CA ASP A 33 -8.93 -5.51 -6.85
C ASP A 33 -7.45 -5.06 -6.80
N GLY A 34 -7.15 -3.98 -6.06
CA GLY A 34 -5.78 -3.46 -5.85
C GLY A 34 -5.74 -2.21 -4.97
N ILE A 35 -4.52 -1.81 -4.59
CA ILE A 35 -4.23 -0.56 -3.88
C ILE A 35 -2.98 0.11 -4.47
N CYS A 36 -2.94 1.44 -4.46
CA CYS A 36 -1.75 2.23 -4.75
C CYS A 36 -1.17 2.78 -3.45
N ILE A 37 0.12 2.50 -3.18
CA ILE A 37 0.81 3.10 -2.05
C ILE A 37 1.30 4.50 -2.44
N THR A 38 0.91 5.50 -1.67
CA THR A 38 1.16 6.93 -1.90
C THR A 38 1.69 7.60 -0.64
N ASN A 39 2.79 7.10 -0.09
CA ASN A 39 3.41 7.65 1.13
C ASN A 39 3.77 9.14 1.03
N HIS A 40 3.86 9.79 2.18
CA HIS A 40 4.26 11.20 2.27
C HIS A 40 5.65 11.44 1.69
N GLU A 41 5.71 12.26 0.63
CA GLU A 41 6.94 12.82 0.07
C GLU A 41 8.01 11.80 -0.35
N ASN A 42 7.65 10.52 -0.52
CA ASN A 42 8.60 9.48 -0.93
C ASN A 42 7.93 8.28 -1.61
N ASN A 43 8.78 7.47 -2.25
CA ASN A 43 8.42 6.18 -2.84
C ASN A 43 9.40 5.07 -2.43
N HIS A 44 10.01 5.16 -1.25
CA HIS A 44 11.10 4.27 -0.81
C HIS A 44 10.70 2.79 -0.75
N LEU A 45 9.41 2.49 -0.58
CA LEU A 45 8.91 1.12 -0.63
C LEU A 45 9.24 0.42 -1.96
N ARG A 46 9.34 1.18 -3.06
CA ARG A 46 9.74 0.69 -4.39
C ARG A 46 11.10 0.02 -4.38
N ASP A 47 12.02 0.47 -3.51
CA ASP A 47 13.35 -0.10 -3.40
C ASP A 47 13.33 -1.53 -2.83
N GLU A 48 12.25 -1.92 -2.15
CA GLU A 48 12.06 -3.26 -1.57
C GLU A 48 11.21 -4.18 -2.44
N ILE A 49 10.16 -3.65 -3.08
CA ILE A 49 9.16 -4.47 -3.78
C ILE A 49 9.19 -4.29 -5.31
N GLY A 50 9.99 -3.36 -5.82
CA GLY A 50 9.98 -2.96 -7.23
C GLY A 50 8.76 -2.11 -7.58
N ASP A 51 8.43 -2.05 -8.88
CA ASP A 51 7.35 -1.21 -9.40
C ASP A 51 5.94 -1.66 -8.98
N SER A 52 5.79 -2.95 -8.67
CA SER A 52 4.52 -3.54 -8.24
C SER A 52 4.76 -4.88 -7.54
N ALA A 53 3.96 -5.17 -6.52
CA ALA A 53 3.94 -6.47 -5.86
C ALA A 53 2.61 -7.19 -6.08
N LYS A 54 2.68 -8.52 -6.23
CA LYS A 54 1.51 -9.40 -6.19
C LYS A 54 1.75 -10.44 -5.08
N ILE A 55 1.12 -10.18 -3.95
CA ILE A 55 1.14 -11.03 -2.75
C ILE A 55 -0.19 -11.78 -2.66
#